data_AF-A0A2M8Q8G1-F1
#
_entry.id   AF-A0A2M8Q8G1-F1
#
_cell.length_a   1.000
_cell.length_b   1.000
_cell.length_c   1.000
_cell.angle_alpha   90.00
_cell.angle_beta   90.00
_cell.angle_gamma   90.00
#
_symmetry.space_group_name_H-M   'P 1'
#
loop_
_entity.id
_entity.type
_entity.pdbx_description
1 polymer ?
#
loop_
_entity_poly.entity_id
_entity_poly.type
_entity_poly.pdbx_seq_one_letter_code
_entity_poly.pdbx_strand_id
1 'polypeptide(L)'
;DLITTIEIDGIWTSGIDYTVVEQFQAANVPFVPIVGADNNGFVKQLIELKDQGLIGAAVTNPPAIGAVGTAIALDALTGKNPERVTLLTPRLFDNVNNLEELKAIYAPDEQPGWSTYVDIEPYTLYNGSADVSACKGPGE
;
A
#
# COMPACT_ATOMS: atom_id res chain seq x y z
N ASP A 1 14.67 -9.59 -20.35
CA ASP A 1 15.25 -8.25 -20.29
C ASP A 1 14.33 -7.29 -21.06
N LEU A 2 13.18 -6.90 -20.48
CA LEU A 2 12.14 -6.15 -21.22
C LEU A 2 12.46 -4.65 -21.27
N ILE A 3 12.89 -4.08 -20.14
CA ILE A 3 13.16 -2.64 -19.97
C ILE A 3 14.36 -2.14 -20.79
N THR A 4 15.17 -3.03 -21.36
CA THR A 4 16.32 -2.70 -22.22
C THR A 4 16.12 -3.07 -23.69
N THR A 5 15.07 -3.84 -24.04
CA THR A 5 14.90 -4.40 -25.39
C THR A 5 13.69 -3.86 -26.14
N ILE A 6 12.73 -3.26 -25.45
CA ILE A 6 11.54 -2.63 -26.04
C ILE A 6 11.24 -1.29 -25.38
N GLU A 7 10.55 -0.41 -26.11
CA GLU A 7 10.00 0.82 -25.56
C GLU A 7 8.78 0.50 -24.68
N ILE A 8 8.77 1.03 -23.46
CA ILE A 8 7.72 0.84 -22.45
C ILE A 8 7.33 2.22 -21.94
N ASP A 9 6.05 2.60 -22.07
CA ASP A 9 5.56 3.91 -21.61
C ASP A 9 5.11 3.91 -20.14
N GLY A 10 4.95 2.73 -19.54
CA GLY A 10 4.55 2.60 -18.14
C GLY A 10 4.36 1.14 -17.75
N ILE A 11 4.36 0.88 -16.45
CA ILE A 11 4.19 -0.45 -15.89
C ILE A 11 3.08 -0.43 -14.85
N TRP A 12 2.09 -1.30 -15.05
CA TRP A 12 1.08 -1.62 -14.06
C TRP A 12 1.42 -2.95 -13.41
N THR A 13 1.55 -2.96 -12.10
CA THR A 13 1.81 -4.17 -11.32
C THR A 13 0.66 -4.49 -10.36
N SER A 14 0.64 -5.73 -9.87
CA SER A 14 -0.25 -6.17 -8.80
C SER A 14 0.60 -6.89 -7.75
N GLY A 15 1.17 -6.13 -6.83
CA GLY A 15 2.00 -6.60 -5.73
C GLY A 15 3.48 -6.73 -6.07
N ILE A 16 4.34 -6.39 -5.09
CA ILE A 16 5.82 -6.44 -5.16
C ILE A 16 6.42 -5.45 -6.18
N ASP A 17 5.80 -4.30 -6.34
CA ASP A 17 6.16 -3.28 -7.34
C ASP A 17 7.52 -2.64 -7.08
N TYR A 18 7.99 -2.65 -5.83
CA TYR A 18 9.30 -2.13 -5.47
C TYR A 18 10.45 -2.85 -6.19
N THR A 19 10.25 -4.12 -6.54
CA THR A 19 11.24 -4.89 -7.32
C THR A 19 11.33 -4.41 -8.77
N VAL A 20 10.24 -3.85 -9.33
CA VAL A 20 10.27 -3.25 -10.66
C VAL A 20 11.18 -2.03 -10.65
N VAL A 21 11.02 -1.14 -9.67
CA VAL A 21 11.89 0.03 -9.49
C VAL A 21 13.35 -0.38 -9.32
N GLU A 22 13.62 -1.42 -8.51
CA GLU A 22 14.97 -1.98 -8.35
C GLU A 22 15.56 -2.48 -9.68
N GLN A 23 14.75 -3.05 -10.58
CA GLN A 23 15.24 -3.45 -11.90
C GLN A 23 15.67 -2.24 -12.76
N PHE A 24 14.94 -1.13 -12.72
CA PHE A 24 15.36 0.10 -13.40
C PHE A 24 16.68 0.64 -12.86
N GLN A 25 16.84 0.65 -11.54
CA GLN A 25 18.09 1.05 -10.88
C GLN A 25 19.24 0.10 -11.24
N ALA A 26 19.01 -1.22 -11.23
CA ALA A 26 20.01 -2.23 -11.57
C ALA A 26 20.43 -2.18 -13.04
N ALA A 27 19.48 -1.93 -13.95
CA ALA A 27 19.75 -1.76 -15.38
C ALA A 27 20.34 -0.38 -15.72
N ASN A 28 20.33 0.57 -14.77
CA ASN A 28 20.79 1.94 -14.95
C ASN A 28 20.11 2.63 -16.16
N VAL A 29 18.78 2.47 -16.26
CA VAL A 29 17.94 3.10 -17.28
C VAL A 29 16.88 4.01 -16.64
N PRO A 30 16.40 5.07 -17.33
CA PRO A 30 15.41 5.98 -16.77
C PRO A 30 14.12 5.28 -16.36
N PHE A 31 13.52 5.70 -15.25
CA PHE A 31 12.21 5.21 -14.82
C PHE A 31 11.12 5.55 -15.86
N VAL A 32 10.15 4.65 -15.97
CA VAL A 32 8.84 4.92 -16.58
C VAL A 32 7.82 5.10 -15.46
N PRO A 33 6.63 5.67 -15.71
CA PRO A 33 5.54 5.66 -14.75
C PRO A 33 5.22 4.25 -14.25
N ILE A 34 5.17 4.07 -12.92
CA ILE A 34 4.88 2.77 -12.28
C ILE A 34 3.64 2.90 -11.39
N VAL A 35 2.67 2.01 -11.57
CA VAL A 35 1.51 1.86 -10.69
C VAL A 35 1.59 0.52 -9.96
N GLY A 36 1.27 0.56 -8.67
CA GLY A 36 1.52 -0.54 -7.76
C GLY A 36 0.57 -0.59 -6.56
N ALA A 37 0.77 -1.57 -5.69
CA ALA A 37 0.12 -1.68 -4.39
C ALA A 37 0.73 -0.74 -3.34
N ASP A 38 0.04 -0.54 -2.23
CA ASP A 38 0.52 0.21 -1.07
C ASP A 38 1.58 -0.54 -0.24
N ASN A 39 2.51 -1.23 -0.90
CA ASN A 39 3.62 -1.90 -0.23
C ASN A 39 4.62 -0.86 0.28
N ASN A 40 5.09 -1.03 1.52
CA ASN A 40 5.95 -0.09 2.22
C ASN A 40 7.24 0.22 1.46
N GLY A 41 7.83 -0.79 0.81
CA GLY A 41 9.01 -0.61 -0.04
C GLY A 41 8.74 0.29 -1.25
N PHE A 42 7.57 0.15 -1.88
CA PHE A 42 7.20 0.98 -3.03
C PHE A 42 6.83 2.40 -2.59
N VAL A 43 6.09 2.55 -1.50
CA VAL A 43 5.80 3.86 -0.87
C VAL A 43 7.10 4.60 -0.55
N LYS A 44 8.09 3.92 0.05
CA LYS A 44 9.41 4.48 0.33
C LYS A 44 10.09 4.97 -0.95
N GLN A 45 10.11 4.15 -2.00
CA GLN A 45 10.72 4.52 -3.28
C GLN A 45 10.02 5.72 -3.92
N LEU A 46 8.69 5.77 -3.89
CA LEU A 46 7.91 6.91 -4.39
C LEU A 46 8.28 8.22 -3.67
N ILE A 47 8.61 8.14 -2.38
CA ILE A 47 9.09 9.27 -1.57
C ILE A 47 10.54 9.64 -1.91
N GLU A 48 11.46 8.67 -1.87
CA GLU A 48 12.90 8.92 -1.93
C GLU A 48 13.44 9.13 -3.36
N LEU A 49 12.79 8.54 -4.37
CA LEU A 49 13.27 8.54 -5.75
C LEU A 49 12.52 9.54 -6.65
N LYS A 50 11.60 10.33 -6.09
CA LYS A 50 10.88 11.38 -6.84
C LYS A 50 11.84 12.33 -7.56
N ASP A 51 12.87 12.81 -6.87
CA ASP A 51 13.87 13.73 -7.44
C ASP A 51 14.84 13.05 -8.41
N GLN A 52 14.83 11.71 -8.45
CA GLN A 52 15.55 10.89 -9.43
C GLN A 52 14.68 10.54 -10.65
N GLY A 53 13.48 11.12 -10.74
CA GLY A 53 12.58 10.97 -11.88
C GLY A 53 11.58 9.82 -11.76
N LEU A 54 11.50 9.12 -10.61
CA LEU A 54 10.43 8.14 -10.40
C LEU A 54 9.08 8.87 -10.33
N ILE A 55 8.15 8.46 -11.19
CA ILE A 55 6.76 8.88 -11.17
C ILE A 55 5.92 7.64 -10.90
N GLY A 56 5.02 7.69 -9.92
CA GLY A 56 4.16 6.54 -9.68
C GLY A 56 3.05 6.77 -8.67
N ALA A 57 2.20 5.76 -8.57
CA ALA A 57 1.03 5.74 -7.70
C ALA A 57 0.86 4.37 -7.03
N ALA A 58 0.67 4.38 -5.72
CA ALA A 58 0.30 3.25 -4.90
C ALA A 58 -1.23 3.23 -4.71
N VAL A 59 -1.87 2.12 -5.07
CA VAL A 59 -3.32 1.91 -4.94
C VAL A 59 -3.57 0.88 -3.85
N THR A 60 -4.47 1.20 -2.93
CA THR A 60 -4.67 0.37 -1.73
C THR A 60 -5.43 -0.91 -2.03
N ASN A 61 -4.91 -2.03 -1.53
CA ASN A 61 -5.65 -3.28 -1.40
C ASN A 61 -5.23 -4.01 -0.11
N PRO A 62 -5.59 -3.46 1.05
CA PRO A 62 -4.89 -3.81 2.28
C PRO A 62 -5.40 -5.12 2.91
N PRO A 63 -4.52 -5.88 3.58
CA PRO A 63 -4.92 -7.01 4.43
C PRO A 63 -5.90 -6.63 5.54
N ALA A 64 -5.96 -5.34 5.93
CA ALA A 64 -6.89 -4.79 6.90
C ALA A 64 -8.38 -5.03 6.55
N ILE A 65 -8.71 -5.45 5.32
CA ILE A 65 -10.04 -5.97 4.97
C ILE A 65 -10.50 -7.12 5.91
N GLY A 66 -9.58 -7.88 6.50
CA GLY A 66 -9.89 -8.87 7.53
C GLY A 66 -10.50 -8.27 8.81
N ALA A 67 -10.03 -7.09 9.23
CA ALA A 67 -10.60 -6.34 10.35
C ALA A 67 -12.01 -5.85 10.03
N VAL A 68 -12.25 -5.39 8.80
CA VAL A 68 -13.58 -5.03 8.30
C VAL A 68 -14.55 -6.21 8.40
N GLY A 69 -14.15 -7.37 7.90
CA GLY A 69 -14.95 -8.59 8.00
C GLY A 69 -15.25 -8.99 9.45
N THR A 70 -14.28 -8.82 10.35
CA THR A 70 -14.43 -9.12 11.78
C THR A 70 -15.42 -8.18 12.46
N ALA A 71 -15.34 -6.87 12.19
CA ALA A 71 -16.26 -5.87 12.72
C ALA A 71 -17.70 -6.12 12.25
N ILE A 72 -17.90 -6.41 10.96
CA ILE A 72 -19.22 -6.77 10.40
C ILE A 72 -19.76 -8.05 11.05
N ALA A 73 -18.91 -9.07 11.24
CA ALA A 73 -19.33 -10.31 11.90
C ALA A 73 -19.79 -10.07 13.35
N LEU A 74 -19.08 -9.22 14.09
CA LEU A 74 -19.47 -8.84 15.45
C LEU A 74 -20.82 -8.10 15.47
N ASP A 75 -21.04 -7.18 14.53
CA ASP A 75 -22.31 -6.47 14.39
C ASP A 75 -23.47 -7.43 14.08
N ALA A 76 -23.25 -8.43 13.23
CA ALA A 76 -24.23 -9.48 12.95
C ALA A 76 -24.55 -10.31 14.21
N LEU A 77 -23.52 -10.75 14.94
CA LEU A 77 -23.67 -11.55 16.17
C LEU A 77 -24.34 -10.79 17.31
N THR A 78 -24.18 -9.45 17.35
CA THR A 78 -24.79 -8.58 18.37
C THR A 78 -26.16 -8.02 17.96
N GLY A 79 -26.73 -8.52 16.86
CA GLY A 79 -28.10 -8.20 16.44
C GLY A 79 -28.25 -6.85 15.72
N LYS A 80 -27.14 -6.23 15.29
CA LYS A 80 -27.17 -4.94 14.57
C LYS A 80 -27.55 -5.06 13.09
N ASN A 81 -27.65 -6.28 12.54
CA ASN A 81 -28.06 -6.57 11.16
C ASN A 81 -27.30 -5.72 10.12
N PRO A 82 -25.96 -5.88 10.00
CA PRO A 82 -25.17 -5.11 9.05
C PRO A 82 -25.59 -5.41 7.60
N GLU A 83 -25.17 -4.54 6.67
CA GLU A 83 -25.43 -4.74 5.25
C GLU A 83 -24.84 -6.07 4.75
N ARG A 84 -25.52 -6.68 3.77
CA ARG A 84 -25.06 -7.94 3.16
C ARG A 84 -23.83 -7.77 2.28
N VAL A 85 -23.59 -6.55 1.79
CA VAL A 85 -22.48 -6.21 0.91
C VAL A 85 -21.85 -4.94 1.46
N THR A 86 -20.56 -5.00 1.75
CA THR A 86 -19.77 -3.83 2.12
C THR A 86 -18.66 -3.67 1.08
N LEU A 87 -18.64 -2.50 0.43
CA LEU A 87 -17.59 -2.15 -0.53
C LEU A 87 -16.64 -1.16 0.11
N LEU A 88 -15.35 -1.48 0.07
CA LEU A 88 -14.30 -0.56 0.45
C LEU A 88 -13.87 0.23 -0.78
N THR A 89 -13.73 1.54 -0.63
CA THR A 89 -13.23 2.42 -1.69
C THR A 89 -11.70 2.42 -1.64
N PRO A 90 -11.00 1.96 -2.69
CA PRO A 90 -9.55 2.07 -2.75
C PRO A 90 -9.10 3.53 -2.72
N ARG A 91 -7.98 3.79 -2.08
CA ARG A 91 -7.27 5.07 -2.11
C ARG A 91 -6.12 4.98 -3.10
N LEU A 92 -5.79 6.12 -3.71
CA LEU A 92 -4.64 6.29 -4.57
C LEU A 92 -3.72 7.32 -3.91
N PHE A 93 -2.46 6.93 -3.74
CA PHE A 93 -1.39 7.76 -3.18
C PHE A 93 -0.30 7.91 -4.24
N ASP A 94 0.04 9.14 -4.62
CA ASP A 94 0.96 9.37 -5.72
C ASP A 94 1.99 10.44 -5.38
N ASN A 95 3.17 10.32 -5.99
CA ASN A 95 4.27 11.23 -5.73
C ASN A 95 4.25 12.47 -6.62
N VAL A 96 3.20 12.68 -7.43
CA VAL A 96 3.05 13.83 -8.33
C VAL A 96 2.21 14.93 -7.68
N ASN A 97 1.05 14.56 -7.15
CA ASN A 97 0.01 15.43 -6.65
C ASN A 97 0.10 15.62 -5.13
N ASN A 98 0.43 14.57 -4.36
CA ASN A 98 0.45 14.67 -2.90
C ASN A 98 1.47 13.75 -2.22
N LEU A 99 2.72 14.20 -2.16
CA LEU A 99 3.80 13.50 -1.48
C LEU A 99 3.59 13.36 0.05
N GLU A 100 2.86 14.29 0.67
CA GLU A 100 2.62 14.26 2.12
C GLU A 100 1.69 13.11 2.52
N GLU A 101 0.71 12.75 1.67
CA GLU A 101 -0.12 11.56 1.93
C GLU A 101 0.70 10.27 1.86
N LEU A 102 1.68 10.16 0.95
CA LEU A 102 2.61 9.02 0.92
C LEU A 102 3.45 8.95 2.21
N LYS A 103 3.96 10.09 2.68
CA LYS A 103 4.72 10.17 3.93
C LYS A 103 3.88 9.80 5.15
N ALA A 104 2.59 10.16 5.15
CA ALA A 104 1.68 9.88 6.25
C ALA A 104 1.41 8.38 6.43
N ILE A 105 1.40 7.60 5.34
CA ILE A 105 1.19 6.15 5.40
C ILE A 105 2.49 5.35 5.50
N TYR A 106 3.64 5.96 5.19
CA TYR A 106 4.94 5.28 5.25
C TYR A 106 5.20 4.70 6.65
N ALA A 107 5.59 3.43 6.70
CA ALA A 107 5.81 2.67 7.93
C ALA A 107 7.30 2.32 8.05
N PRO A 108 8.15 3.22 8.59
CA PRO A 108 9.61 3.09 8.51
C PRO A 108 10.18 1.86 9.23
N ASP A 109 9.46 1.36 10.25
CA ASP A 109 9.88 0.20 11.05
C ASP A 109 9.40 -1.14 10.47
N GLU A 110 8.62 -1.11 9.39
CA GLU A 110 8.01 -2.29 8.78
C GLU A 110 8.78 -2.80 7.55
N GLN A 111 8.66 -4.10 7.27
CA GLN A 111 9.30 -4.72 6.11
C GLN A 111 8.78 -4.16 4.77
N PRO A 112 9.56 -4.27 3.66
CA PRO A 112 9.15 -3.74 2.36
C PRO A 112 7.80 -4.25 1.84
N GLY A 113 7.42 -5.48 2.19
CA GLY A 113 6.14 -6.08 1.80
C GLY A 113 4.94 -5.69 2.68
N TRP A 114 5.14 -4.91 3.74
CA TRP A 114 4.04 -4.44 4.60
C TRP A 114 3.07 -3.57 3.79
N SER A 115 1.76 -3.71 4.01
CA SER A 115 0.74 -2.85 3.39
C SER A 115 0.48 -1.66 4.29
N THR A 116 0.69 -0.46 3.79
CA THR A 116 0.73 0.76 4.59
C THR A 116 -0.65 1.35 4.87
N TYR A 117 -1.67 1.02 4.09
CA TYR A 117 -3.03 1.50 4.31
C TYR A 117 -3.81 0.59 5.25
N VAL A 118 -3.58 0.75 6.55
CA VAL A 118 -4.19 -0.14 7.56
C VAL A 118 -5.43 0.43 8.24
N ASP A 119 -5.64 1.76 8.18
CA ASP A 119 -6.75 2.44 8.84
C ASP A 119 -7.96 2.51 7.91
N ILE A 120 -9.04 1.81 8.28
CA ILE A 120 -10.29 1.72 7.54
C ILE A 120 -11.44 2.05 8.48
N GLU A 121 -11.78 3.33 8.56
CA GLU A 121 -12.95 3.77 9.33
C GLU A 121 -14.28 3.26 8.71
N PRO A 122 -15.29 2.92 9.53
CA PRO A 122 -15.29 2.88 11.00
C PRO A 122 -14.85 1.52 11.60
N TYR A 123 -14.21 0.65 10.80
CA TYR A 123 -14.03 -0.76 11.14
C TYR A 123 -12.76 -1.07 11.93
N THR A 124 -11.67 -0.34 11.69
CA THR A 124 -10.41 -0.51 12.41
C THR A 124 -10.37 0.43 13.60
N LEU A 125 -9.86 -0.06 14.74
CA LEU A 125 -9.85 0.67 16.02
C LEU A 125 -8.44 1.00 16.54
N TYR A 126 -7.42 0.62 15.77
CA TYR A 126 -6.02 1.00 15.97
C TYR A 126 -5.68 2.24 15.12
N ASN A 127 -4.50 2.82 15.32
CA ASN A 127 -4.03 3.98 14.55
C ASN A 127 -2.69 3.67 13.86
N GLY A 128 -2.76 3.34 12.57
CA GLY A 128 -1.60 3.15 11.72
C GLY A 128 -0.81 1.87 12.00
N SER A 129 0.23 1.67 11.19
CA SER A 129 1.00 0.42 11.16
C SER A 129 1.68 0.08 12.49
N ALA A 130 2.13 1.09 13.25
CA ALA A 130 2.80 0.90 14.53
C ALA A 130 1.89 0.23 15.58
N ASP A 131 0.61 0.60 15.64
CA ASP A 131 -0.34 -0.04 16.55
C ASP A 131 -0.62 -1.49 16.12
N VAL A 132 -0.67 -1.74 14.81
CA VAL A 132 -0.88 -3.09 14.25
C VAL A 132 0.30 -4.00 14.59
N SER A 133 1.54 -3.56 14.41
CA SER A 133 2.73 -4.36 14.69
C SER A 133 3.07 -4.49 16.17
N ALA A 134 2.62 -3.54 17.00
CA ALA A 134 2.70 -3.66 18.45
C ALA A 134 1.72 -4.69 19.04
N CYS A 135 0.74 -5.17 18.26
CA CYS A 135 -0.25 -6.13 18.72
C CYS A 135 0.39 -7.48 19.05
N LYS A 136 0.45 -7.78 20.34
CA LYS A 136 0.94 -9.05 20.88
C LYS A 136 -0.11 -10.14 20.76
N GLY A 137 0.33 -11.34 20.38
CA GLY A 137 -0.53 -12.51 20.39
C GLY A 137 -0.95 -12.90 21.81
N PRO A 138 -2.02 -13.71 21.97
CA PRO A 138 -2.38 -14.26 23.26
C PRO A 138 -1.20 -15.04 23.88
N GLY A 139 -0.66 -14.55 25.00
CA GLY A 139 0.43 -15.20 25.74
C GLY A 139 1.82 -14.57 25.59
N GLU A 140 1.94 -13.44 24.87
CA GLU A 140 3.18 -12.63 24.72
C GLU A 140 3.24 -11.36 25.58
#